data_AF-A0A0M2PYD4-F1
#
_entry.id   AF-A0A0M2PYD4-F1
#
_cell.length_a   1.000
_cell.length_b   1.000
_cell.length_c   1.000
_cell.angle_alpha   90.00
_cell.angle_beta   90.00
_cell.angle_gamma   90.00
#
_symmetry.space_group_name_H-M   'P 1'
#
loop_
_entity.id
_entity.type
_entity.pdbx_description
1 polymer ?
#
loop_
_entity_poly.entity_id
_entity_poly.type
_entity_poly.pdbx_seq_one_letter_code
_entity_poly.pdbx_strand_id
1 'polypeptide(L)'
;MIIRANQGNLPPLLRFYANLPLGDKVGHGLLMGTLSFLVNWAWQGQCWRWRSWPIPKGSVVVLAIVTLEELSQGFIPSRSLSWSDWFADLGGIVLGGWLAVRLTRSRP
;
A
#
# COMPACT_ATOMS: atom_id res chain seq x y z
N MET A 1 -4.84 1.53 -23.67
CA MET A 1 -4.51 0.22 -23.06
C MET A 1 -5.57 -0.80 -23.47
N ILE A 2 -5.66 -1.16 -24.77
CA ILE A 2 -6.72 -2.04 -25.33
C ILE A 2 -6.14 -3.10 -26.31
N ILE A 3 -4.83 -3.13 -26.56
CA ILE A 3 -4.26 -3.94 -27.67
C ILE A 3 -3.63 -5.28 -27.22
N ARG A 4 -3.93 -5.80 -26.01
CA ARG A 4 -3.43 -7.12 -25.55
C ARG A 4 -4.49 -8.04 -24.95
N ALA A 5 -5.77 -7.80 -25.20
CA ALA A 5 -6.84 -8.71 -24.78
C ALA A 5 -7.06 -9.92 -25.72
N ASN A 6 -6.38 -9.98 -26.88
CA ASN A 6 -6.74 -10.92 -27.95
C ASN A 6 -5.77 -12.09 -28.18
N GLN A 7 -4.88 -12.39 -27.23
CA GLN A 7 -4.13 -13.64 -27.26
C GLN A 7 -4.61 -14.44 -26.06
N GLY A 8 -5.52 -15.39 -26.28
CA GLY A 8 -6.15 -16.25 -25.28
C GLY A 8 -5.19 -17.16 -24.49
N ASN A 9 -3.93 -16.76 -24.31
CA ASN A 9 -2.89 -17.44 -23.58
C ASN A 9 -2.30 -16.56 -22.47
N LEU A 10 -3.17 -15.87 -21.72
CA LEU A 10 -2.76 -15.29 -20.44
C LEU A 10 -2.47 -16.43 -19.46
N PRO A 11 -1.30 -16.45 -18.79
CA PRO A 11 -0.98 -17.41 -17.73
C PRO A 11 -2.14 -17.51 -16.72
N PRO A 12 -2.37 -18.67 -16.08
CA PRO A 12 -3.49 -18.86 -15.14
C PRO A 12 -3.54 -17.77 -14.06
N LEU A 13 -2.37 -17.34 -13.60
CA LEU A 13 -2.22 -16.25 -12.65
C LEU A 13 -2.76 -14.91 -13.19
N LEU A 14 -2.45 -14.55 -14.44
CA LEU A 14 -2.93 -13.31 -15.06
C LEU A 14 -4.45 -13.34 -15.34
N ARG A 15 -5.03 -14.51 -15.63
CA ARG A 15 -6.49 -14.67 -15.73
C ARG A 15 -7.18 -14.52 -14.36
N PHE A 16 -6.56 -15.01 -13.29
CA PHE A 16 -7.06 -14.82 -11.93
C PHE A 16 -7.04 -13.34 -11.54
N TYR A 17 -5.94 -12.62 -11.83
CA TYR A 17 -5.83 -11.17 -11.61
C TYR A 17 -6.83 -10.37 -12.47
N ALA A 18 -7.04 -10.73 -13.73
CA ALA A 18 -7.98 -10.02 -14.62
C ALA A 18 -9.46 -10.19 -14.24
N ASN A 19 -9.81 -11.28 -13.54
CA ASN A 19 -11.17 -11.59 -13.10
C ASN A 19 -11.46 -11.20 -11.65
N LEU A 20 -10.53 -10.53 -10.96
CA LEU A 20 -10.76 -10.02 -9.62
C LEU A 20 -11.31 -8.59 -9.72
N PRO A 21 -12.64 -8.39 -9.67
CA PRO A 21 -13.17 -7.05 -9.40
C PRO A 21 -12.63 -6.65 -8.02
N LEU A 22 -11.84 -5.58 -7.95
CA LEU A 22 -11.08 -5.10 -6.77
C LEU A 22 -9.65 -5.66 -6.60
N GLY A 23 -9.13 -6.50 -7.50
CA GLY A 23 -7.77 -7.03 -7.41
C GLY A 23 -6.69 -5.94 -7.43
N ASP A 24 -6.94 -4.88 -8.21
CA ASP A 24 -6.08 -3.70 -8.26
C ASP A 24 -6.02 -3.00 -6.88
N LYS A 25 -7.17 -2.85 -6.21
CA LYS A 25 -7.29 -2.15 -4.93
C LYS A 25 -6.70 -2.92 -3.75
N VAL A 26 -6.98 -4.23 -3.70
CA VAL A 26 -6.42 -5.11 -2.67
C VAL A 26 -4.91 -5.27 -2.90
N GLY A 27 -4.48 -5.33 -4.16
CA GLY A 27 -3.07 -5.32 -4.54
C GLY A 27 -2.35 -4.06 -4.06
N HIS A 28 -2.95 -2.89 -4.32
CA HIS A 28 -2.45 -1.59 -3.85
C HIS A 28 -2.29 -1.56 -2.32
N GLY A 29 -3.37 -1.86 -1.57
CA GLY A 29 -3.31 -1.89 -0.12
C GLY A 29 -2.28 -2.88 0.44
N LEU A 30 -2.15 -4.06 -0.16
CA LEU A 30 -1.17 -5.07 0.27
C LEU A 30 0.27 -4.65 -0.06
N LEU A 31 0.49 -4.01 -1.20
CA LEU A 31 1.80 -3.51 -1.63
C LEU A 31 2.25 -2.34 -0.74
N MET A 32 1.37 -1.36 -0.51
CA MET A 32 1.65 -0.22 0.37
C MET A 32 1.78 -0.65 1.84
N GLY A 33 1.00 -1.64 2.28
CA GLY A 33 1.16 -2.24 3.60
C GLY A 33 2.50 -2.96 3.79
N THR A 34 2.94 -3.71 2.78
CA THR A 34 4.25 -4.38 2.79
C THR A 34 5.39 -3.36 2.79
N LEU A 35 5.27 -2.30 1.98
CA LEU A 35 6.24 -1.22 1.93
C LEU A 35 6.34 -0.51 3.29
N SER A 36 5.19 -0.17 3.89
CA SER A 36 5.12 0.41 5.24
C SER A 36 5.77 -0.49 6.29
N PHE A 37 5.51 -1.79 6.22
CA PHE A 37 6.13 -2.77 7.09
C PHE A 37 7.65 -2.79 6.96
N LEU A 38 8.17 -2.88 5.72
CA LEU A 38 9.61 -2.93 5.45
C LEU A 38 10.33 -1.63 5.87
N VAL A 39 9.74 -0.46 5.58
CA VAL A 39 10.30 0.83 5.97
C VAL A 39 10.36 0.96 7.49
N ASN A 40 9.29 0.59 8.20
CA ASN A 40 9.30 0.62 9.66
C ASN A 40 10.25 -0.44 10.25
N TRP A 41 10.37 -1.61 9.64
CA TRP A 41 11.33 -2.63 10.05
C TRP A 41 12.78 -2.14 9.88
N ALA A 42 13.10 -1.52 8.74
CA ALA A 42 14.42 -0.96 8.45
C ALA A 42 14.79 0.16 9.43
N TRP A 43 13.81 0.97 9.83
CA TRP A 43 13.98 2.01 10.86
C TRP A 43 13.89 1.50 12.30
N GLN A 44 13.99 0.19 12.52
CA GLN A 44 13.93 -0.43 13.86
C GLN A 44 12.65 -0.08 14.64
N GLY A 45 11.54 0.17 13.94
CA GLY A 45 10.28 0.55 14.56
C GLY A 45 10.37 1.88 15.32
N GLN A 46 11.25 2.81 14.90
CA GLN A 46 11.30 4.15 15.48
C GLN A 46 9.93 4.81 15.40
N CYS A 47 9.30 4.96 16.57
CA CYS A 47 8.00 5.58 16.71
C CYS A 47 8.15 6.97 17.33
N TRP A 48 7.36 7.92 16.84
CA TRP A 48 7.04 9.07 17.68
C TRP A 48 6.05 8.62 18.74
N ARG A 49 6.38 8.91 20.01
CA ARG A 49 5.42 8.74 21.11
C ARG A 49 4.54 9.97 21.14
N TRP A 50 3.42 9.92 20.43
CA TRP A 50 2.38 10.93 20.61
C TRP A 50 1.49 10.49 21.76
N ARG A 51 1.71 11.10 22.93
CA ARG A 51 0.93 10.87 24.15
C ARG A 51 1.04 9.40 24.61
N SER A 52 0.10 8.54 24.22
CA SER A 52 0.09 7.10 24.56
C SER A 52 0.17 6.18 23.35
N TRP A 53 0.16 6.73 22.13
CA TRP A 53 0.13 5.97 20.89
C TRP A 53 1.51 6.01 20.21
N PRO A 54 2.14 4.84 19.99
CA PRO A 54 3.35 4.78 19.18
C PRO A 54 2.97 4.97 17.71
N ILE A 55 3.33 6.12 17.14
CA ILE A 55 3.12 6.41 15.71
C ILE A 55 4.41 6.01 14.98
N PRO A 56 4.38 4.98 14.10
CA PRO A 56 5.56 4.58 13.34
C PRO A 56 5.96 5.69 12.37
N LYS A 57 7.19 6.20 12.46
CA LYS A 57 7.65 7.27 11.57
C LYS A 57 7.65 6.84 10.11
N GLY A 58 7.99 5.58 9.85
CA GLY A 58 7.98 5.00 8.51
C GLY A 58 6.59 4.97 7.89
N SER A 59 5.54 4.69 8.68
CA SER A 59 4.16 4.70 8.17
C SER A 59 3.71 6.09 7.76
N VAL A 60 4.13 7.14 8.48
CA VAL A 60 3.79 8.53 8.13
C VAL A 60 4.46 8.93 6.81
N VAL A 61 5.74 8.57 6.62
CA VAL A 61 6.46 8.84 5.37
C VAL A 61 5.82 8.10 4.19
N VAL A 62 5.51 6.82 4.36
CA VAL A 62 4.87 6.02 3.31
C VAL A 62 3.48 6.56 2.97
N LEU A 63 2.69 6.96 3.98
CA LEU A 63 1.38 7.58 3.74
C LEU A 63 1.49 8.90 2.97
N ALA A 64 2.49 9.73 3.29
CA ALA A 64 2.73 10.98 2.58
C ALA A 64 3.10 10.73 1.11
N ILE A 65 3.98 9.76 0.84
CA ILE A 65 4.39 9.39 -0.52
C ILE A 65 3.19 8.88 -1.33
N VAL A 66 2.41 7.96 -0.76
CA VAL A 66 1.21 7.39 -1.42
C VAL A 66 0.16 8.46 -1.70
N THR A 67 -0.07 9.36 -0.76
CA THR A 67 -1.01 10.47 -0.95
C THR A 67 -0.55 11.39 -2.08
N LEU A 68 0.75 11.67 -2.19
CA LEU A 68 1.31 12.44 -3.30
C LEU A 68 1.23 11.69 -4.62
N GLU A 69 1.44 10.37 -4.62
CA GLU A 69 1.28 9.52 -5.80
C GLU A 69 -0.15 9.57 -6.32
N GLU A 70 -1.15 9.36 -5.45
CA GLU A 70 -2.57 9.40 -5.81
C GLU A 70 -3.00 10.80 -6.28
N LEU A 71 -2.51 11.86 -5.63
CA LEU A 71 -2.71 13.24 -6.07
C LEU A 71 -2.10 13.48 -7.46
N SER A 72 -0.88 12.99 -7.71
CA SER A 72 -0.20 13.11 -9.00
C SER A 72 -0.98 12.40 -10.13
N GLN A 73 -1.62 11.28 -9.82
CA GLN A 73 -2.49 10.57 -10.75
C GLN A 73 -3.73 11.39 -11.10
N GLY A 74 -4.25 12.19 -10.16
CA GLY A 74 -5.32 13.15 -10.43
C GLY A 74 -4.96 14.26 -11.44
N PHE A 75 -3.66 14.52 -11.64
CA PHE A 75 -3.19 15.44 -12.69
C PHE A 75 -3.00 14.78 -14.05
N ILE A 76 -3.14 13.45 -14.15
CA ILE A 76 -3.01 12.68 -15.39
C ILE A 76 -4.41 12.37 -15.93
N PRO A 77 -4.81 12.92 -17.11
CA PRO A 77 -6.17 12.78 -17.65
C PRO A 77 -6.61 11.33 -17.95
N SER A 78 -5.67 10.39 -17.98
CA SER A 78 -5.90 8.97 -18.26
C SER A 78 -5.99 8.08 -17.00
N ARG A 79 -5.89 8.66 -15.80
CA ARG A 79 -5.99 7.94 -14.52
C ARG A 79 -7.07 8.59 -13.66
N SER A 80 -7.98 7.77 -13.12
CA SER A 80 -9.03 8.22 -12.22
C SER A 80 -8.52 8.21 -10.79
N LEU A 81 -8.45 9.39 -10.15
CA LEU A 81 -8.22 9.50 -8.71
C LEU A 81 -9.35 8.77 -7.98
N SER A 82 -9.03 7.68 -7.29
CA SER A 82 -10.00 6.77 -6.72
C SER A 82 -9.85 6.81 -5.21
N TRP A 83 -10.73 7.56 -4.54
CA TRP A 83 -10.75 7.65 -3.07
C TRP A 83 -10.77 6.27 -2.39
N SER A 84 -11.36 5.26 -3.05
CA SER A 84 -11.35 3.89 -2.53
C SER A 84 -9.97 3.25 -2.48
N ASP A 85 -9.08 3.64 -3.38
CA ASP A 85 -7.74 3.07 -3.51
C ASP A 85 -6.85 3.70 -2.42
N TRP A 86 -7.01 5.01 -2.20
CA TRP A 86 -6.42 5.70 -1.05
C TRP A 86 -6.85 5.12 0.30
N PHE A 87 -8.13 4.74 0.47
CA PHE A 87 -8.59 4.06 1.69
C PHE A 87 -7.99 2.66 1.85
N ALA A 88 -7.84 1.90 0.75
CA ALA A 88 -7.20 0.59 0.78
C ALA A 88 -5.72 0.69 1.18
N ASP A 89 -5.01 1.68 0.64
CA ASP A 89 -3.62 1.97 0.98
C ASP A 89 -3.47 2.40 2.44
N LEU A 90 -4.35 3.28 2.92
CA LEU A 90 -4.35 3.72 4.32
C LEU A 90 -4.55 2.54 5.27
N GLY A 91 -5.47 1.63 4.95
CA GLY A 91 -5.68 0.39 5.71
C GLY A 91 -4.43 -0.50 5.72
N GLY A 92 -3.81 -0.70 4.55
CA GLY A 92 -2.57 -1.46 4.41
C GLY A 92 -1.41 -0.88 5.23
N ILE A 93 -1.19 0.43 5.14
CA ILE A 93 -0.13 1.15 5.84
C ILE A 93 -0.29 1.07 7.35
N VAL A 94 -1.52 1.21 7.86
CA VAL A 94 -1.81 1.09 9.30
C VAL A 94 -1.52 -0.32 9.78
N LEU A 95 -1.99 -1.34 9.06
CA LEU A 95 -1.74 -2.75 9.42
C LEU A 95 -0.25 -3.11 9.35
N GLY A 96 0.44 -2.74 8.27
CA GLY A 96 1.86 -3.00 8.08
C GLY A 96 2.74 -2.26 9.10
N GLY A 97 2.41 -1.00 9.39
CA GLY A 97 3.08 -0.22 10.43
C GLY A 97 2.91 -0.81 11.83
N TRP A 98 1.68 -1.20 12.18
CA TRP A 98 1.39 -1.83 13.47
C TRP A 98 2.10 -3.17 13.63
N LEU A 99 2.10 -4.00 12.57
CA LEU A 99 2.78 -5.29 12.57
C LEU A 99 4.30 -5.11 12.74
N ALA A 100 4.89 -4.16 12.01
CA ALA A 100 6.30 -3.83 12.13
C ALA A 100 6.64 -3.40 13.57
N VAL A 101 5.90 -2.45 14.15
CA VAL A 101 6.16 -1.99 15.53
C VAL A 101 6.04 -3.12 16.55
N ARG A 102 5.07 -4.04 16.39
CA ARG A 102 4.96 -5.22 17.26
C ARG A 102 6.19 -6.13 17.14
N LEU A 103 6.59 -6.46 15.92
CA LEU A 103 7.76 -7.32 15.67
C LEU A 103 9.06 -6.70 16.17
N THR A 104 9.25 -5.39 15.99
CA THR A 104 10.49 -4.74 16.45
C THR A 104 10.56 -4.57 17.96
N ARG A 105 9.42 -4.42 18.65
CA ARG A 105 9.36 -4.42 20.12
C ARG A 105 9.61 -5.79 20.75
N SER A 106 9.46 -6.86 19.98
CA SER A 106 9.74 -8.23 20.42
C SER A 106 11.19 -8.66 20.18
N ARG A 107 12.06 -7.78 19.68
CA ARG A 107 13.50 -8.05 19.62
C ARG A 107 14.10 -7.90 21.03
N PRO A 108 14.77 -8.94 21.56
CA PRO A 108 15.44 -8.90 22.86
C PRO A 108 16.66 -7.94 22.85
#